data_AF-A0A2W4QIY2-F1
#
_entry.id   AF-A0A2W4QIY2-F1
#
_cell.length_a   1.000
_cell.length_b   1.000
_cell.length_c   1.000
_cell.angle_alpha   90.00
_cell.angle_beta   90.00
_cell.angle_gamma   90.00
#
_symmetry.space_group_name_H-M   'P 1'
#
loop_
_entity.id
_entity.type
_entity.pdbx_description
1 polymer ?
#
loop_
_entity_poly.entity_id
_entity_poly.type
_entity_poly.pdbx_seq_one_letter_code
_entity_poly.pdbx_strand_id
1 'polypeptide(L)'
;MHVFDASRAVPVDFEVIAWPASGWFPTEFFSANAPWSVSVNPGKYSVEPAEIRVTLKRLSDGRVWRFPGADGEPGAYFNVDTGNYGHNGPAIIFRPGLDTIRPGDRFEVTITGVRSRQTQIPVQFRFQVTFYDLE
;
A
#
# COMPACT_ATOMS: atom_id res chain seq x y z
N MET A 1 -2.23 -3.79 27.11
CA MET A 1 -3.51 -4.38 26.70
C MET A 1 -4.13 -3.42 25.69
N HIS A 2 -4.32 -3.84 24.44
CA HIS A 2 -5.03 -3.05 23.45
C HIS A 2 -6.46 -3.60 23.35
N VAL A 3 -7.46 -2.71 23.32
CA VAL A 3 -8.87 -3.08 23.18
C VAL A 3 -9.25 -2.96 21.71
N PHE A 4 -9.77 -4.04 21.13
CA PHE A 4 -10.33 -4.04 19.78
C PHE A 4 -11.86 -3.94 19.91
N ASP A 5 -12.46 -2.86 19.41
CA ASP A 5 -13.90 -2.74 19.29
C ASP A 5 -14.37 -3.38 17.97
N ALA A 6 -15.18 -4.43 18.07
CA ALA A 6 -15.79 -5.14 16.95
C ALA A 6 -17.33 -5.01 16.95
N SER A 7 -17.87 -4.02 17.66
CA SER A 7 -19.32 -3.83 17.86
C SER A 7 -20.09 -3.45 16.59
N ARG A 8 -19.40 -3.05 15.51
CA ARG A 8 -20.03 -2.65 14.25
C ARG A 8 -20.67 -3.85 13.55
N ALA A 9 -22.01 -3.88 13.52
CA ALA A 9 -22.79 -4.95 12.90
C ALA A 9 -22.72 -5.00 11.37
N VAL A 10 -22.51 -3.85 10.71
CA VAL A 10 -22.42 -3.76 9.25
C VAL A 10 -20.95 -3.57 8.84
N PRO A 11 -20.34 -4.53 8.13
CA PRO A 11 -18.97 -4.39 7.64
C PRO A 11 -18.78 -3.09 6.83
N VAL A 12 -17.62 -2.47 6.95
CA VAL A 12 -17.28 -1.33 6.11
C VAL A 12 -17.05 -1.84 4.70
N ASP A 13 -17.75 -1.24 3.72
CA ASP A 13 -17.55 -1.59 2.32
C ASP A 13 -16.45 -0.72 1.71
N PHE A 14 -15.35 -1.35 1.28
CA PHE A 14 -14.22 -0.72 0.61
C PHE A 14 -13.53 -1.73 -0.32
N GLU A 15 -12.73 -1.26 -1.26
CA GLU A 15 -11.88 -2.12 -2.10
C GLU A 15 -10.50 -2.30 -1.46
N VAL A 16 -9.82 -1.17 -1.28
CA VAL A 16 -8.52 -1.07 -0.62
C VAL A 16 -8.44 0.23 0.19
N ILE A 17 -7.61 0.23 1.23
CA ILE A 17 -7.24 1.42 2.00
C ILE A 17 -5.73 1.58 1.87
N ALA A 18 -5.27 2.72 1.35
CA ALA A 18 -3.86 3.02 1.14
C ALA A 18 -3.32 4.00 2.19
N TRP A 19 -2.10 3.76 2.65
CA TRP A 19 -1.28 4.70 3.39
C TRP A 19 0.08 4.82 2.68
N PRO A 20 0.49 6.02 2.24
CA PRO A 20 -0.27 7.26 2.21
C PRO A 20 -1.51 7.16 1.31
N ALA A 21 -2.52 7.98 1.59
CA ALA A 21 -3.77 7.99 0.84
C ALA A 21 -3.58 8.47 -0.60
N SER A 22 -4.42 7.98 -1.52
CA SER A 22 -4.42 8.44 -2.91
C SER A 22 -4.78 9.91 -3.02
N GLY A 23 -4.19 10.61 -3.99
CA GLY A 23 -4.39 12.05 -4.19
C GLY A 23 -3.29 12.85 -3.48
N TRP A 24 -3.68 13.79 -2.64
CA TRP A 24 -2.76 14.69 -1.95
C TRP A 24 -2.44 14.18 -0.55
N PHE A 25 -1.15 14.07 -0.22
CA PHE A 25 -0.71 13.62 1.10
C PHE A 25 0.35 14.56 1.72
N PRO A 26 0.23 14.96 3.01
CA PRO A 26 1.18 15.89 3.62
C PRO A 26 2.54 15.24 3.89
N THR A 27 3.63 15.94 3.60
CA THR A 27 5.00 15.46 3.89
C THR A 27 5.31 15.28 5.38
N GLU A 28 4.61 16.02 6.24
CA GLU A 28 4.74 16.04 7.69
C GLU A 28 4.33 14.72 8.34
N PHE A 29 3.45 13.96 7.68
CA PHE A 29 2.98 12.66 8.16
C PHE A 29 3.68 11.47 7.48
N PHE A 30 4.57 11.71 6.51
CA PHE A 30 5.18 10.63 5.74
C PHE A 30 6.63 10.91 5.36
N SER A 31 7.56 10.27 6.09
CA SER A 31 8.99 10.35 5.80
C SER A 31 9.43 9.31 4.77
N ALA A 32 10.61 9.48 4.17
CA ALA A 32 11.19 8.52 3.23
C ALA A 32 11.43 7.12 3.83
N ASN A 33 11.55 7.04 5.16
CA ASN A 33 11.69 5.77 5.88
C ASN A 33 10.36 5.16 6.30
N ALA A 34 9.23 5.84 6.13
CA ALA A 34 7.92 5.30 6.43
C ALA A 34 7.52 4.22 5.41
N PRO A 35 6.96 3.08 5.85
CA PRO A 35 6.44 2.09 4.92
C PRO A 35 5.15 2.57 4.28
N TRP A 36 4.98 2.26 3.00
CA TRP A 36 3.69 2.29 2.32
C TRP A 36 2.93 1.04 2.73
N SER A 37 1.61 1.14 2.87
CA SER A 37 0.74 0.00 3.11
C SER A 37 -0.56 0.09 2.34
N VAL A 38 -1.06 -1.07 1.92
CA VAL A 38 -2.39 -1.20 1.30
C VAL A 38 -3.12 -2.35 1.97
N SER A 39 -4.15 -2.02 2.76
CA SER A 39 -5.08 -2.99 3.31
C SER A 39 -6.14 -3.34 2.28
N VAL A 40 -6.32 -4.63 2.03
CA VAL A 40 -7.29 -5.13 1.04
C VAL A 40 -8.51 -5.67 1.77
N ASN A 41 -9.72 -5.42 1.24
CA ASN A 41 -10.93 -5.95 1.86
C ASN A 41 -10.94 -7.50 1.84
N PRO A 42 -10.84 -8.17 2.99
CA PRO A 42 -10.72 -9.62 3.06
C PRO A 42 -12.02 -10.35 2.68
N GLY A 43 -13.17 -9.66 2.71
CA GLY A 43 -14.46 -10.19 2.27
C GLY A 43 -14.63 -10.19 0.75
N LYS A 44 -13.96 -9.27 0.04
CA LYS A 44 -14.02 -9.16 -1.43
C LYS A 44 -12.86 -9.87 -2.13
N TYR A 45 -11.71 -9.94 -1.49
CA TYR A 45 -10.47 -10.37 -2.13
C TYR A 45 -9.71 -11.42 -1.33
N SER A 46 -8.96 -12.24 -2.06
CA SER A 46 -7.95 -13.15 -1.51
C SER A 46 -6.56 -12.69 -1.92
N VAL A 47 -5.63 -12.77 -0.97
CA VAL A 47 -4.24 -12.38 -1.12
C VAL A 47 -3.38 -13.61 -0.86
N GLU A 48 -2.63 -14.04 -1.87
CA GLU A 48 -1.58 -15.05 -1.74
C GLU A 48 -0.23 -14.32 -1.76
N PRO A 49 0.49 -14.22 -0.63
CA PRO A 49 1.75 -13.49 -0.53
C PRO A 49 2.73 -13.73 -1.69
N ALA A 50 2.87 -14.98 -2.14
CA ALA A 50 3.80 -15.34 -3.21
C ALA A 50 3.44 -14.75 -4.59
N GLU A 51 2.17 -14.38 -4.80
CA GLU A 51 1.67 -13.85 -6.07
C GLU A 51 1.65 -12.32 -6.12
N ILE A 52 1.72 -11.66 -4.96
CA ILE A 52 1.63 -10.19 -4.92
C ILE A 52 2.85 -9.56 -5.56
N ARG A 53 2.58 -8.60 -6.46
CA ARG A 53 3.58 -7.73 -7.07
C ARG A 53 3.18 -6.29 -6.86
N VAL A 54 4.14 -5.46 -6.46
CA VAL A 54 3.97 -4.01 -6.34
C VAL A 54 4.95 -3.32 -7.28
N THR A 55 4.48 -2.36 -8.05
CA THR A 55 5.30 -1.44 -8.83
C THR A 55 5.06 -0.03 -8.31
N LEU A 56 6.12 0.60 -7.79
CA LEU A 56 6.12 2.00 -7.40
C LEU A 56 6.94 2.78 -8.43
N LYS A 57 6.35 3.80 -9.04
CA LYS A 57 7.03 4.66 -10.02
C LYS A 57 7.02 6.10 -9.54
N ARG A 58 8.19 6.72 -9.40
CA ARG A 58 8.31 8.17 -9.23
C ARG A 58 8.12 8.84 -10.58
N LEU A 59 7.21 9.80 -10.67
CA LEU A 59 6.84 10.40 -11.95
C LEU A 59 7.80 11.48 -12.43
N SER A 60 8.57 12.10 -11.53
CA SER A 60 9.50 13.18 -11.88
C SER A 60 10.73 12.70 -12.66
N ASP A 61 11.27 11.53 -12.31
CA ASP A 61 12.47 10.94 -12.93
C ASP A 61 12.20 9.59 -13.63
N GLY A 62 10.97 9.07 -13.51
CA GLY A 62 10.59 7.78 -14.09
C GLY A 62 11.19 6.57 -13.36
N ARG A 63 11.84 6.75 -12.20
CA ARG A 63 12.43 5.64 -11.44
C ARG A 63 11.35 4.67 -10.99
N VAL A 64 11.63 3.37 -11.12
CA VAL A 64 10.68 2.29 -10.82
C VAL A 64 11.29 1.32 -9.81
N TRP A 65 10.57 1.05 -8.73
CA TRP A 65 10.84 -0.03 -7.78
C TRP A 65 9.79 -1.13 -7.96
N ARG A 66 10.23 -2.39 -7.97
CA ARG A 66 9.37 -3.56 -8.11
C ARG A 66 9.55 -4.46 -6.90
N PHE A 67 8.46 -4.84 -6.25
CA PHE A 67 8.47 -5.70 -5.07
C PHE A 67 7.69 -6.99 -5.35
N PRO A 68 8.19 -8.17 -4.93
CA PRO A 68 9.55 -8.38 -4.39
C PRO A 68 10.63 -8.11 -5.47
N GLY A 69 11.87 -7.90 -5.04
CA GLY A 69 13.04 -7.60 -5.86
C GLY A 69 13.81 -6.37 -5.36
N ALA A 70 13.12 -5.22 -5.28
CA ALA A 70 13.70 -3.96 -4.82
C ALA A 70 13.96 -3.93 -3.30
N ASP A 71 13.37 -4.85 -2.53
CA ASP A 71 13.58 -5.00 -1.08
C ASP A 71 15.00 -5.42 -0.68
N GLY A 72 15.84 -5.81 -1.64
CA GLY A 72 17.28 -5.98 -1.43
C GLY A 72 18.11 -4.68 -1.47
N GLU A 73 17.53 -3.56 -1.89
CA GLU A 73 18.20 -2.25 -1.85
C GLU A 73 18.31 -1.72 -0.42
N PRO A 74 19.36 -0.96 -0.07
CA PRO A 74 19.47 -0.34 1.25
C PRO A 74 18.24 0.50 1.60
N GLY A 75 17.64 0.23 2.77
CA GLY A 75 16.45 0.92 3.23
C GLY A 75 15.14 0.50 2.56
N ALA A 76 15.17 -0.41 1.59
CA ALA A 76 13.95 -0.96 1.03
C ALA A 76 13.34 -2.06 1.93
N TYR A 77 12.06 -2.34 1.75
CA TYR A 77 11.34 -3.38 2.50
C TYR A 77 10.14 -3.87 1.70
N PHE A 78 9.82 -5.15 1.83
CA PHE A 78 8.57 -5.73 1.31
C PHE A 78 8.08 -6.82 2.24
N ASN A 79 6.77 -6.81 2.52
CA ASN A 79 6.08 -7.88 3.22
C ASN A 79 4.60 -7.89 2.81
N VAL A 80 4.00 -9.08 2.84
CA VAL A 80 2.54 -9.23 2.76
C VAL A 80 2.12 -9.88 4.06
N ASP A 81 1.59 -9.07 4.97
CA ASP A 81 1.08 -9.56 6.24
C ASP A 81 -0.37 -10.02 6.04
N THR A 82 -0.63 -11.31 6.27
CA THR A 82 -1.98 -11.89 6.21
C THR A 82 -2.65 -11.96 7.59
N GLY A 83 -1.99 -11.49 8.63
CA GLY A 83 -2.55 -11.27 9.94
C GLY A 83 -3.56 -10.12 9.98
N ASN A 84 -4.27 -10.00 11.09
CA ASN A 84 -5.32 -9.00 11.29
C ASN A 84 -4.74 -7.59 11.55
N TYR A 85 -4.12 -6.96 10.54
CA TYR A 85 -3.61 -5.58 10.64
C TYR A 85 -4.72 -4.58 10.24
N GLY A 86 -5.00 -3.58 11.08
CA GLY A 86 -6.04 -2.57 10.81
C GLY A 86 -7.45 -3.16 10.81
N HIS A 87 -8.13 -3.19 9.66
CA HIS A 87 -9.51 -3.71 9.51
C HIS A 87 -9.57 -5.26 9.47
N ASN A 88 -8.72 -5.95 10.23
CA ASN A 88 -8.69 -7.42 10.28
C ASN A 88 -8.55 -8.09 8.89
N GLY A 89 -7.61 -7.60 8.07
CA GLY A 89 -7.39 -8.12 6.71
C GLY A 89 -5.93 -7.98 6.26
N PRO A 90 -5.56 -8.59 5.13
CA PRO A 90 -4.19 -8.62 4.66
C PRO A 90 -3.70 -7.20 4.31
N ALA A 91 -2.45 -6.92 4.67
CA ALA A 91 -1.75 -5.68 4.38
C ALA A 91 -0.54 -5.94 3.48
N ILE A 92 -0.51 -5.26 2.34
CA ILE A 92 0.64 -5.26 1.42
C ILE A 92 1.53 -4.08 1.82
N ILE A 93 2.71 -4.36 2.34
CA ILE A 93 3.64 -3.38 2.91
C ILE A 93 4.88 -3.30 2.02
N PHE A 94 5.24 -2.10 1.60
CA PHE A 94 6.41 -1.90 0.76
C PHE A 94 7.07 -0.55 1.05
N ARG A 95 8.38 -0.48 0.86
CA ARG A 95 9.15 0.74 1.02
C ARG A 95 10.29 0.74 0.02
N PRO A 96 10.41 1.74 -0.88
CA PRO A 96 11.61 1.91 -1.68
C PRO A 96 12.77 2.43 -0.82
N GLY A 97 14.01 2.14 -1.22
CA GLY A 97 15.18 2.84 -0.70
C GLY A 97 15.18 4.29 -1.21
N LEU A 98 14.71 5.22 -0.39
CA LEU A 98 14.66 6.66 -0.68
C LEU A 98 15.35 7.46 0.42
N ASP A 99 16.06 8.51 0.02
CA ASP A 99 16.69 9.43 0.98
C ASP A 99 15.67 10.45 1.54
N THR A 100 14.74 10.91 0.71
CA THR A 100 13.80 11.98 1.06
C THR A 100 12.50 11.91 0.24
N ILE A 101 11.43 12.48 0.79
CA ILE A 101 10.16 12.78 0.13
C ILE A 101 9.96 14.29 0.24
N ARG A 102 9.68 14.94 -0.89
CA ARG A 102 9.59 16.41 -0.98
C ARG A 102 8.20 16.83 -1.46
N PRO A 103 7.75 18.05 -1.11
CA PRO A 103 6.58 18.65 -1.73
C PRO A 103 6.71 18.63 -3.26
N GLY A 104 5.63 18.23 -3.94
CA GLY A 104 5.59 18.04 -5.39
C GLY A 104 6.05 16.67 -5.88
N ASP A 105 6.62 15.81 -5.03
CA ASP A 105 6.92 14.43 -5.41
C ASP A 105 5.63 13.69 -5.74
N ARG A 106 5.63 12.99 -6.88
CA ARG A 106 4.50 12.19 -7.35
C ARG A 106 4.92 10.76 -7.56
N PHE A 107 4.13 9.85 -7.00
CA PHE A 107 4.34 8.42 -7.13
C PHE A 107 3.07 7.74 -7.65
N GLU A 108 3.25 6.78 -8.53
CA GLU A 108 2.22 5.86 -8.97
C GLU A 108 2.48 4.47 -8.39
N VAL A 109 1.48 3.91 -7.73
CA VAL A 109 1.49 2.55 -7.19
C VAL A 109 0.60 1.68 -8.07
N THR A 110 1.12 0.52 -8.46
CA THR A 110 0.35 -0.55 -9.11
C THR A 110 0.54 -1.84 -8.33
N ILE A 111 -0.56 -2.48 -7.95
CA ILE A 111 -0.58 -3.77 -7.23
C ILE A 111 -1.31 -4.79 -8.09
N THR A 112 -0.70 -5.96 -8.29
CA THR A 112 -1.27 -7.11 -8.99
C THR A 112 -1.11 -8.39 -8.18
N GLY A 113 -1.82 -9.45 -8.56
CA GLY A 113 -1.79 -10.75 -7.87
C GLY A 113 -2.87 -10.90 -6.80
N VAL A 114 -3.66 -9.86 -6.54
CA VAL A 114 -4.89 -9.97 -5.75
C VAL A 114 -5.95 -10.66 -6.59
N ARG A 115 -6.75 -11.58 -6.01
CA ARG A 115 -7.88 -12.22 -6.71
C ARG A 115 -9.21 -11.85 -6.09
N SER A 116 -10.23 -11.63 -6.93
CA SER A 116 -11.60 -11.50 -6.45
C SER A 116 -12.08 -12.82 -5.85
N ARG A 117 -12.70 -12.78 -4.67
CA ARG A 117 -13.32 -13.98 -4.08
C ARG A 117 -14.53 -14.46 -4.87
N GLN A 118 -15.26 -13.54 -5.50
CA GLN A 118 -16.46 -13.86 -6.27
C GLN A 118 -16.14 -14.57 -7.58
N THR A 119 -15.16 -14.06 -8.33
CA THR A 119 -14.87 -14.55 -9.69
C THR A 119 -13.57 -15.34 -9.82
N GLN A 120 -12.70 -15.30 -8.81
CA GLN A 120 -11.34 -15.86 -8.84
C GLN A 120 -10.42 -15.25 -9.90
N ILE A 121 -10.85 -14.16 -10.56
CA ILE A 121 -10.04 -13.45 -11.56
C ILE A 121 -9.05 -12.52 -10.85
N PRO A 122 -7.79 -12.43 -11.32
CA PRO A 122 -6.83 -11.44 -10.85
C PRO A 122 -7.33 -10.00 -11.05
N VAL A 123 -7.17 -9.17 -10.03
CA VAL A 123 -7.51 -7.74 -10.03
C VAL A 123 -6.25 -6.93 -9.85
N GLN A 124 -6.24 -5.75 -10.50
CA GLN A 124 -5.18 -4.76 -10.37
C GLN A 124 -5.72 -3.54 -9.63
N PHE A 125 -4.98 -3.08 -8.63
CA PHE A 125 -5.21 -1.78 -8.02
C PHE A 125 -4.14 -0.79 -8.50
N ARG A 126 -4.57 0.44 -8.77
CA ARG A 126 -3.68 1.54 -9.17
C ARG A 126 -4.12 2.81 -8.49
N PHE A 127 -3.17 3.53 -7.92
CA PHE A 127 -3.41 4.86 -7.37
C PHE A 127 -2.15 5.71 -7.47
N GLN A 128 -2.34 7.02 -7.36
CA GLN A 128 -1.26 7.99 -7.37
C GLN A 128 -1.27 8.79 -6.07
N VAL A 129 -0.09 9.16 -5.59
CA VAL A 129 0.11 10.02 -4.42
C VAL A 129 0.97 11.19 -4.85
N THR A 130 0.51 12.39 -4.54
CA THR A 130 1.22 13.66 -4.70
C THR A 130 1.47 14.21 -3.31
N PHE A 131 2.74 14.37 -2.96
CA PHE A 131 3.12 14.96 -1.69
C PHE A 131 3.03 16.48 -1.75
N TYR A 132 2.54 17.09 -0.67
CA TYR A 132 2.46 18.54 -0.52
C TYR A 132 2.89 18.96 0.90
N ASP A 133 3.15 20.25 1.04
CA ASP A 133 3.49 20.91 2.29
C ASP A 133 2.22 21.54 2.89
N LEU A 134 2.02 21.51 4.21
CA LEU A 134 0.87 22.16 4.86
C LEU A 134 1.07 23.68 5.02
N GLU A 135 2.30 24.16 4.89
CA GLU A 135 2.69 25.57 5.03
C GLU A 135 2.59 26.39 3.73
#